data_AF-A0A1G0JL22-F1
#
_entry.id   AF-A0A1G0JL22-F1
#
_cell.length_a   1.000
_cell.length_b   1.000
_cell.length_c   1.000
_cell.angle_alpha   90.00
_cell.angle_beta   90.00
_cell.angle_gamma   90.00
#
_symmetry.space_group_name_H-M   'P 1'
#
loop_
_entity.id
_entity.type
_entity.pdbx_description
1 polymer ?
#
loop_
_entity_poly.entity_id
_entity_poly.type
_entity_poly.pdbx_seq_one_letter_code
_entity_poly.pdbx_strand_id
1 'polypeptide(L)'
;MNTKPQIIFDKGKPSFVVLPYTDYVALTGDKSGHTQNDNEFIPFVLSDYIKNPIRVMRIEAGLNQAQLARRLGVTQGYISRVEARNHSVSDKLLKRVNDVLKVARKKKAILP
;
A
#
# COMPACT_ATOMS: atom_id res chain seq x y z
N MET A 1 18.77 -9.47 -21.93
CA MET A 1 19.30 -9.40 -20.56
C MET A 1 20.50 -8.47 -20.57
N ASN A 2 20.38 -7.23 -20.10
CA ASN A 2 21.49 -6.27 -20.06
C ASN A 2 21.52 -5.45 -18.76
N THR A 3 21.14 -6.09 -17.65
CA THR A 3 21.07 -5.41 -16.36
C THR A 3 22.15 -5.97 -15.46
N LYS A 4 23.05 -5.11 -14.97
CA LYS A 4 23.92 -5.45 -13.84
C LYS A 4 23.03 -5.54 -12.60
N PRO A 5 22.78 -6.73 -12.04
CA PRO A 5 21.89 -6.84 -10.89
C PRO A 5 22.52 -6.16 -9.66
N GLN A 6 21.69 -5.51 -8.85
CA GLN A 6 22.13 -5.09 -7.52
C GLN A 6 22.03 -6.29 -6.57
N ILE A 7 23.15 -6.63 -5.95
CA ILE A 7 23.25 -7.76 -5.02
C ILE A 7 23.34 -7.21 -3.60
N ILE A 8 22.49 -7.72 -2.71
CA ILE A 8 22.49 -7.41 -1.29
C ILE A 8 23.13 -8.58 -0.56
N PHE A 9 24.12 -8.29 0.28
CA PHE A 9 24.89 -9.29 1.02
C PHE A 9 24.47 -9.34 2.49
N ASP A 10 24.35 -10.54 3.06
CA ASP A 10 24.30 -10.78 4.50
C ASP A 10 25.53 -11.58 4.93
N LYS A 11 26.23 -11.12 5.97
CA LYS A 11 27.47 -11.75 6.49
C LYS A 11 28.51 -12.08 5.39
N GLY A 12 28.66 -11.19 4.41
CA GLY A 12 29.61 -11.33 3.31
C GLY A 12 29.20 -12.32 2.23
N LYS A 13 28.00 -12.92 2.32
CA LYS A 13 27.43 -13.81 1.30
C LYS A 13 26.29 -13.10 0.56
N PRO A 14 26.18 -13.26 -0.77
CA PRO A 14 25.03 -12.72 -1.50
C PRO A 14 23.75 -13.40 -1.01
N SER A 15 22.76 -12.60 -0.58
CA SER A 15 21.51 -13.11 -0.01
C SER A 15 20.28 -12.72 -0.83
N PHE A 16 20.30 -11.55 -1.46
CA PHE A 16 19.20 -11.09 -2.30
C PHE A 16 19.71 -10.42 -3.57
N VAL A 17 18.89 -10.44 -4.63
CA VAL A 17 19.15 -9.75 -5.88
C VAL A 17 17.95 -8.90 -6.26
N VAL A 18 18.19 -7.65 -6.66
CA VAL A 18 17.14 -6.76 -7.17
C VAL A 18 17.15 -6.81 -8.69
N LEU A 19 16.02 -7.21 -9.27
CA LEU A 19 15.84 -7.34 -10.71
C LEU A 19 14.72 -6.41 -11.19
N PRO A 20 14.88 -5.74 -12.34
CA PRO A 20 13.75 -5.14 -13.04
C PRO A 20 12.66 -6.18 -13.30
N TYR A 21 11.40 -5.80 -13.14
CA TYR A 21 10.28 -6.73 -13.24
C TYR A 21 10.22 -7.46 -14.58
N THR A 22 10.55 -6.78 -15.68
CA THR A 22 10.61 -7.38 -17.03
C THR A 22 11.64 -8.50 -17.14
N ASP A 23 12.80 -8.34 -16.48
CA ASP A 23 13.86 -9.35 -16.48
C ASP A 23 13.48 -10.55 -15.59
N TYR A 24 12.80 -10.31 -14.46
CA TYR A 24 12.28 -11.38 -13.60
C TYR A 24 11.26 -12.26 -14.34
N VAL A 25 10.28 -11.66 -15.02
CA VAL A 25 9.28 -12.38 -15.82
C VAL A 25 9.93 -13.20 -16.94
N ALA A 26 10.99 -12.66 -17.58
CA ALA A 26 11.74 -13.38 -18.60
C ALA A 26 12.52 -14.59 -18.03
N LEU A 27 12.97 -14.52 -16.77
CA LEU A 27 13.71 -15.58 -16.09
C LEU A 27 12.80 -16.69 -15.55
N THR A 28 11.63 -16.35 -15.02
CA THR A 28 10.70 -17.33 -14.46
C THR A 28 9.92 -18.10 -15.52
N GLY A 29 10.00 -17.69 -16.80
CA GLY A 29 9.28 -18.32 -17.91
C GLY A 29 7.76 -18.13 -17.84
N ASP A 30 7.29 -17.36 -16.86
CA ASP A 30 5.87 -17.22 -16.53
C ASP A 30 5.27 -16.08 -17.38
N LYS A 31 4.74 -16.44 -18.54
CA LYS A 31 3.97 -15.50 -19.39
C LYS A 31 2.56 -15.23 -18.84
N SER A 32 2.13 -16.04 -17.89
CA SER A 32 0.98 -15.78 -17.03
C SER A 32 1.48 -14.94 -15.86
N GLY A 33 1.03 -13.69 -15.75
CA GLY A 33 1.27 -12.95 -14.51
C GLY A 33 0.79 -13.80 -13.34
N HIS A 34 1.71 -14.17 -12.43
CA HIS A 34 1.50 -15.13 -11.36
C HIS A 34 0.04 -15.22 -10.93
N THR A 35 -0.62 -16.30 -11.34
CA THR A 35 -1.92 -16.64 -10.78
C THR A 35 -1.72 -16.87 -9.29
N GLN A 36 -2.56 -16.22 -8.47
CA GLN A 36 -2.51 -16.17 -7.00
C GLN A 36 -2.54 -17.53 -6.26
N ASN A 37 -2.29 -18.66 -6.93
CA ASN A 37 -2.51 -20.01 -6.43
C ASN A 37 -1.23 -20.78 -6.07
N ASP A 38 -0.06 -20.18 -6.17
CA ASP A 38 1.16 -20.78 -5.62
C ASP A 38 1.35 -20.25 -4.19
N ASN A 39 1.39 -21.16 -3.22
CA ASN A 39 1.60 -20.88 -1.78
C ASN A 39 2.87 -20.05 -1.45
N GLU A 40 3.68 -19.71 -2.45
CA GLU A 40 4.87 -18.88 -2.33
C GLU A 40 4.57 -17.39 -2.54
N PHE A 41 3.47 -17.03 -3.21
CA PHE A 41 3.07 -15.64 -3.40
C PHE A 41 2.25 -15.14 -2.20
N ILE A 42 2.87 -14.37 -1.33
CA ILE A 42 2.19 -13.65 -0.25
C ILE A 42 1.85 -12.23 -0.74
N PRO A 43 0.57 -11.91 -1.02
CA PRO A 43 0.21 -10.56 -1.40
C PRO A 43 0.53 -9.58 -0.28
N PHE A 44 1.10 -8.42 -0.62
CA PHE A 44 1.31 -7.36 0.36
C PHE A 44 -0.04 -6.73 0.76
N VAL A 45 -0.60 -7.21 1.86
CA VAL A 45 -1.86 -6.71 2.41
C VAL A 45 -1.54 -5.71 3.53
N LEU A 46 -1.89 -4.44 3.31
CA LEU A 46 -1.48 -3.35 4.19
C LEU A 46 -2.05 -3.49 5.62
N SER A 47 -3.22 -4.11 5.77
CA SER A 47 -3.85 -4.34 7.08
C SER A 47 -3.05 -5.29 7.98
N ASP A 48 -2.16 -6.10 7.42
CA ASP A 48 -1.32 -7.03 8.20
C ASP A 48 -0.22 -6.28 8.96
N TYR A 49 0.16 -5.11 8.45
CA TYR A 49 1.24 -4.29 9.02
C TYR A 49 0.72 -3.04 9.74
N ILE A 50 -0.48 -2.57 9.41
CA ILE A 50 -1.05 -1.33 9.95
C ILE A 50 -2.37 -1.63 10.67
N LYS A 51 -2.34 -1.54 12.00
CA LYS A 51 -3.51 -1.79 12.86
C LYS A 51 -4.59 -0.71 12.76
N ASN A 52 -4.21 0.52 12.44
CA ASN A 52 -5.17 1.62 12.41
C ASN A 52 -5.96 1.63 11.08
N PRO A 53 -7.27 1.36 11.10
CA PRO A 53 -8.06 1.23 9.87
C PRO A 53 -8.14 2.53 9.07
N ILE A 54 -8.15 3.70 9.73
CA ILE A 54 -8.14 5.00 9.02
C ILE A 54 -6.84 5.17 8.24
N ARG A 55 -5.71 4.79 8.83
CA ARG A 55 -4.41 4.86 8.18
C ARG A 55 -4.35 3.94 6.96
N VAL A 56 -4.87 2.71 7.07
CA VAL A 56 -4.99 1.76 5.95
C VAL A 56 -5.80 2.39 4.81
N MET A 57 -7.03 2.81 5.10
CA MET A 57 -7.93 3.41 4.11
C MET A 57 -7.31 4.64 3.42
N ARG A 58 -6.59 5.47 4.18
CA ARG A 58 -5.91 6.65 3.64
C ARG A 58 -4.81 6.29 2.66
N ILE A 59 -3.96 5.32 3.01
CA ILE A 59 -2.83 4.90 2.18
C ILE A 59 -3.33 4.20 0.92
N GLU A 60 -4.33 3.33 1.04
CA GLU A 60 -4.99 2.71 -0.12
C GLU A 60 -5.65 3.73 -1.05
N ALA A 61 -6.13 4.85 -0.50
CA ALA A 61 -6.63 5.98 -1.28
C ALA A 61 -5.52 6.88 -1.88
N GLY A 62 -4.24 6.60 -1.60
CA GLY A 62 -3.10 7.39 -2.09
C GLY A 62 -3.03 8.80 -1.48
N LEU A 63 -3.59 9.01 -0.29
CA LEU A 63 -3.64 10.32 0.35
C LEU A 63 -2.58 10.46 1.44
N ASN A 64 -2.01 11.66 1.57
CA ASN A 64 -1.29 12.06 2.78
C ASN A 64 -2.27 12.56 3.87
N GLN A 65 -1.76 12.72 5.10
CA GLN A 65 -2.60 13.10 6.25
C GLN A 65 -3.28 14.47 6.06
N ALA A 66 -2.58 15.45 5.47
CA ALA A 66 -3.12 16.78 5.21
C ALA A 66 -4.26 16.73 4.19
N GLN A 67 -4.15 15.90 3.16
CA GLN A 67 -5.21 15.70 2.16
C GLN A 67 -6.46 15.07 2.76
N LEU A 68 -6.31 14.05 3.61
CA LEU A 68 -7.45 13.45 4.32
C LEU A 68 -8.10 14.47 5.27
N ALA A 69 -7.28 15.22 6.01
CA ALA A 69 -7.74 16.26 6.93
C ALA A 69 -8.60 17.32 6.23
N ARG A 70 -8.12 17.84 5.08
CA ARG A 70 -8.87 18.80 4.26
C ARG A 70 -10.24 18.29 3.86
N ARG A 71 -10.34 17.02 3.45
CA ARG A 71 -11.61 16.45 3.02
C ARG A 71 -12.58 16.18 4.19
N LEU A 72 -12.06 15.95 5.38
CA LEU A 72 -12.85 15.76 6.61
C LEU A 72 -13.23 17.08 7.30
N GLY A 73 -12.65 18.21 6.87
CA GLY A 73 -12.81 19.51 7.53
C GLY A 73 -12.17 19.57 8.91
N VAL A 74 -11.02 18.91 9.11
CA VAL A 74 -10.28 18.86 10.38
C VAL A 74 -8.81 19.23 10.17
N THR A 75 -8.06 19.38 11.26
CA THR A 75 -6.61 19.69 11.19
C THR A 75 -5.78 18.44 10.87
N GLN A 76 -4.62 18.62 10.24
CA GLN A 76 -3.66 17.52 10.02
C GLN A 76 -3.22 16.89 11.36
N GLY A 77 -2.99 17.69 12.40
CA GLY A 77 -2.62 17.21 13.73
C GLY A 77 -3.68 16.31 14.36
N TYR A 78 -4.97 16.56 14.08
CA TYR A 78 -6.04 15.65 14.50
C TYR A 78 -5.90 14.28 13.83
N ILE A 79 -5.68 14.23 12.51
CA ILE A 79 -5.46 12.97 11.78
C ILE A 79 -4.21 12.24 12.29
N SER A 80 -3.11 12.96 12.54
CA SER A 80 -1.90 12.36 13.12
C SER A 80 -2.17 11.69 14.46
N ARG A 81 -2.94 12.33 15.36
CA ARG A 81 -3.30 11.73 16.65
C ARG A 81 -4.24 10.53 16.49
N VAL A 82 -5.19 10.61 15.56
CA VAL A 82 -6.10 9.50 15.25
C VAL A 82 -5.33 8.28 14.75
N GLU A 83 -4.34 8.48 13.87
CA GLU A 83 -3.54 7.39 13.29
C GLU A 83 -2.46 6.84 14.22
N ALA A 84 -1.99 7.64 15.18
CA ALA A 84 -1.01 7.22 16.19
C ALA A 84 -1.63 6.38 17.31
N ARG A 85 -2.95 6.45 17.50
CA ARG A 85 -3.65 5.61 18.47
C ARG A 85 -3.74 4.18 17.95
N ASN A 86 -3.17 3.26 18.72
CA ASN A 86 -3.31 1.81 18.51
C ASN A 86 -4.68 1.26 18.96
N HIS A 87 -5.60 2.12 19.41
CA HIS A 87 -6.92 1.74 19.91
C HIS A 87 -8.02 1.87 18.86
N SER A 88 -9.17 1.27 19.17
CA SER A 88 -10.37 1.30 18.33
C SER A 88 -10.77 2.74 17.97
N VAL A 89 -10.86 2.97 16.67
CA VAL A 89 -11.44 4.18 16.10
C VAL A 89 -12.96 4.07 16.25
N SER A 90 -13.65 5.17 16.58
CA SER A 90 -15.11 5.12 16.65
C SER A 90 -15.75 4.85 15.29
N ASP A 91 -16.82 4.06 15.28
CA ASP A 91 -17.58 3.73 14.06
C ASP A 91 -18.07 4.98 13.32
N LYS A 92 -18.41 6.03 14.08
CA LYS A 92 -18.80 7.33 13.52
C LYS A 92 -17.69 7.96 12.69
N LEU A 93 -16.44 7.90 13.16
CA LEU A 93 -15.31 8.46 12.43
C LEU A 93 -14.95 7.59 11.22
N LEU A 94 -14.99 6.25 11.37
CA LEU A 94 -14.79 5.31 10.27
C LEU A 94 -15.79 5.55 9.13
N LYS A 95 -17.07 5.72 9.46
CA LYS A 95 -18.12 6.02 8.47
C LYS A 95 -17.82 7.32 7.72
N ARG A 96 -17.50 8.40 8.44
CA ARG A 96 -17.15 9.69 7.82
C ARG A 96 -15.94 9.59 6.89
N VAL A 97 -14.90 8.85 7.29
CA VAL A 97 -13.72 8.60 6.45
C VAL A 97 -14.12 7.84 5.19
N ASN A 98 -14.91 6.77 5.32
CA ASN A 98 -15.37 5.98 4.19
C ASN A 98 -16.17 6.83 3.17
N ASP A 99 -17.09 7.65 3.66
CA ASP A 99 -17.94 8.48 2.81
C ASP A 99 -17.10 9.48 1.98
N VAL A 100 -16.11 10.10 2.61
CA VAL A 100 -15.20 11.05 1.97
C VAL A 100 -14.27 10.37 0.95
N LEU A 101 -13.88 9.11 1.20
CA LEU A 101 -13.01 8.35 0.29
C LEU A 101 -13.76 7.71 -0.87
N LYS A 102 -15.03 7.33 -0.70
CA LYS A 102 -15.90 6.83 -1.80
C LYS A 102 -16.04 7.86 -2.92
N VAL A 103 -16.17 9.14 -2.58
CA VAL A 103 -16.20 10.24 -3.56
C VAL A 103 -14.88 10.34 -4.34
N ALA A 104 -13.76 9.94 -3.74
CA ALA A 104 -12.43 9.97 -4.36
C ALA A 104 -12.26 8.89 -5.44
N ARG A 105 -12.73 7.66 -5.18
CA ARG A 105 -12.57 6.51 -6.10
C ARG A 105 -13.23 6.76 -7.47
N LYS A 106 -14.36 7.47 -7.51
CA LYS A 106 -15.04 7.82 -8.78
C LYS A 106 -14.21 8.72 -9.71
N LYS A 107 -13.31 9.55 -9.18
CA LYS A 107 -12.48 10.46 -10.02
C LYS A 107 -11.28 9.77 -10.68
N LYS A 108 -10.79 8.65 -10.14
CA LYS A 108 -9.62 7.92 -10.68
C LYS A 108 -9.99 6.89 -11.75
N ALA A 109 -11.25 6.46 -11.80
CA ALA A 109 -11.77 5.54 -12.82
C ALA A 109 -12.05 6.21 -14.19
N ILE A 110 -11.73 7.50 -14.34
CA ILE A 110 -11.86 8.26 -15.58
C ILE A 110 -10.47 8.77 -15.95
N LEU A 111 -9.57 7.88 -16.34
CA LEU A 111 -8.43 8.22 -17.19
C LEU A 111 -8.10 6.97 -18.01
N PRO A 112 -8.08 7.06 -19.35
CA PRO A 112 -7.81 5.94 -20.25
C PRO A 112 -6.38 5.40 -20.11
#